data_AF-A0A2D8EMP0-F1
#
_entry.id   AF-A0A2D8EMP0-F1
#
_cell.length_a   1.000
_cell.length_b   1.000
_cell.length_c   1.000
_cell.angle_alpha   90.00
_cell.angle_beta   90.00
_cell.angle_gamma   90.00
#
_symmetry.space_group_name_H-M   'P 1'
#
loop_
_entity.id
_entity.type
_entity.pdbx_description
1 polymer ?
#
loop_
_entity_poly.entity_id
_entity_poly.type
_entity_poly.pdbx_seq_one_letter_code
_entity_poly.pdbx_strand_id
1 'polypeptide(L)'
;MKYSELKPKQQEFIQWLFDDGNHDEDKTMFQRGYLKRVANDNGMAWAPAWLVKDTGRVSKRGFYNVPELSDFIREASGTASDEDALIERMQDEAVSESESSTGDPSVESSATVAA
;
A
#
# COMPACT_ATOMS: atom_id res chain seq x y z
N MET A 1 18.61 1.58 12.57
CA MET A 1 17.36 1.78 13.33
C MET A 1 16.25 1.62 12.31
N LYS A 2 15.25 0.80 12.62
CA LYS A 2 14.12 0.53 11.73
C LYS A 2 12.93 1.43 12.10
N TYR A 3 12.00 1.63 11.17
CA TYR A 3 10.76 2.38 11.42
C TYR A 3 9.99 1.90 12.67
N SER A 4 9.92 0.59 12.91
CA SER A 4 9.24 -0.02 14.07
C SER A 4 9.89 0.30 15.43
N GLU A 5 11.16 0.73 15.43
CA GLU A 5 11.92 1.05 16.64
C GLU A 5 11.82 2.55 17.02
N LEU A 6 11.19 3.35 16.16
CA LEU A 6 10.98 4.77 16.36
C LEU A 6 9.86 5.03 17.39
N LYS A 7 9.97 6.14 18.10
CA LYS A 7 8.91 6.65 18.97
C LYS A 7 7.68 7.05 18.14
N PRO A 8 6.47 7.06 18.71
CA PRO A 8 5.24 7.42 17.98
C PRO A 8 5.33 8.76 17.24
N LYS A 9 5.85 9.81 17.90
CA LYS A 9 6.07 11.12 17.26
C LYS A 9 7.10 11.12 16.13
N GLN A 10 8.05 10.20 16.16
CA GLN A 10 9.06 10.08 15.11
C GLN A 10 8.47 9.36 13.90
N GLN A 11 7.66 8.32 14.13
CA GLN A 11 6.89 7.62 13.10
C GLN A 11 5.91 8.57 12.40
N GLU A 12 5.17 9.36 13.17
CA GLU A 12 4.25 10.39 12.67
C GLU A 12 4.96 11.38 11.73
N PHE A 13 6.19 11.78 12.05
CA PHE A 13 6.97 12.64 11.18
C PHE A 13 7.40 11.96 9.88
N ILE A 14 7.70 10.65 9.89
CA ILE A 14 7.98 9.88 8.66
C ILE A 14 6.72 9.80 7.80
N GLN A 15 5.56 9.61 8.41
CA GLN A 15 4.27 9.62 7.70
C GLN A 15 4.02 10.96 7.01
N TRP A 16 4.30 12.09 7.66
CA TRP A 16 4.19 13.40 7.01
C TRP A 16 5.14 13.58 5.83
N LEU A 17 6.34 12.98 5.87
CA LEU A 17 7.23 12.98 4.71
C LEU A 17 6.65 12.17 3.55
N PHE A 18 6.02 11.03 3.84
CA PHE A 18 5.33 10.25 2.83
C PHE A 18 4.15 11.03 2.23
N ASP A 19 3.30 11.61 3.07
CA ASP A 19 2.13 12.40 2.65
C ASP A 19 2.49 13.66 1.84
N ASP A 20 3.70 14.23 2.04
CA ASP A 20 4.22 15.35 1.24
C ASP A 20 4.69 14.91 -0.18
N GLY A 21 4.61 13.61 -0.49
CA GLY A 21 4.88 13.03 -1.81
C GLY A 21 6.23 12.33 -1.94
N ASN A 22 6.93 12.02 -0.84
CA ASN A 22 8.21 11.29 -0.90
C ASN A 22 7.98 9.78 -0.89
N HIS A 23 7.74 9.22 -2.08
CA HIS A 23 7.54 7.78 -2.27
C HIS A 23 8.76 7.06 -2.84
N ASP A 24 9.86 7.78 -3.09
CA ASP A 24 11.09 7.20 -3.64
C ASP A 24 11.96 6.59 -2.52
N GLU A 25 12.13 5.27 -2.54
CA GLU A 25 12.96 4.53 -1.58
C GLU A 25 14.44 4.97 -1.60
N ASP A 26 14.93 5.32 -2.78
CA ASP A 26 16.32 5.70 -3.02
C ASP A 26 16.60 7.17 -2.65
N LYS A 27 15.55 8.00 -2.49
CA LYS A 27 15.67 9.43 -2.21
C LYS A 27 15.29 9.75 -0.76
N THR A 28 16.07 9.22 0.16
CA THR A 28 15.92 9.43 1.61
C THR A 28 16.75 10.60 2.16
N MET A 29 17.31 11.45 1.29
CA MET A 29 18.15 12.58 1.69
C MET A 29 17.41 13.90 1.57
N PHE A 30 17.22 14.57 2.71
CA PHE A 30 16.44 15.80 2.78
C PHE A 30 17.25 16.98 3.30
N GLN A 31 16.96 18.17 2.78
CA GLN A 31 17.56 19.40 3.28
C GLN A 31 16.91 19.82 4.61
N ARG A 32 17.70 20.47 5.47
CA ARG A 32 17.20 21.05 6.74
C ARG A 32 15.97 21.94 6.57
N GLY A 33 15.98 22.78 5.52
CA GLY A 33 14.90 23.71 5.23
C GLY A 33 13.60 22.99 4.89
N TYR A 34 13.70 21.89 4.14
CA TYR A 34 12.57 21.06 3.77
C TYR A 34 11.96 20.36 4.98
N LEU A 35 12.78 19.69 5.81
CA LEU A 35 12.32 19.05 7.05
C LEU A 35 11.60 20.04 7.98
N LYS A 36 12.10 21.29 8.05
CA LYS A 36 11.46 22.35 8.82
C LYS A 36 10.12 22.77 8.22
N ARG A 37 9.98 22.80 6.89
CA ARG A 37 8.71 23.11 6.21
C ARG A 37 7.65 22.07 6.57
N VAL A 38 7.95 20.80 6.35
CA VAL A 38 7.03 19.67 6.65
C VAL A 38 6.62 19.67 8.12
N ALA A 39 7.55 19.94 9.04
CA ALA A 39 7.22 20.07 10.47
C ALA A 39 6.20 21.21 10.71
N ASN A 40 6.48 22.40 10.16
CA ASN A 40 5.62 23.57 10.37
C ASN A 40 4.23 23.39 9.75
N ASP A 41 4.16 22.80 8.55
CA ASP A 41 2.90 22.57 7.83
C ASP A 41 1.97 21.63 8.64
N ASN A 42 2.54 20.74 9.45
CA ASN A 42 1.83 19.83 10.34
C ASN A 42 1.74 20.32 11.80
N GLY A 43 2.00 21.61 12.06
CA GLY A 43 1.82 22.22 13.39
C GLY A 43 2.99 22.03 14.36
N MET A 44 4.15 21.56 13.90
CA MET A 44 5.36 21.37 14.70
C MET A 44 6.41 22.44 14.39
N ALA A 45 6.79 23.25 15.37
CA ALA A 45 7.71 24.39 15.17
C ALA A 45 9.12 23.99 14.67
N TRP A 46 9.53 22.74 14.91
CA TRP A 46 10.85 22.23 14.54
C TRP A 46 10.77 20.76 14.18
N ALA A 47 11.53 20.35 13.16
CA ALA A 47 11.72 18.94 12.86
C ALA A 47 12.34 18.18 14.05
N PRO A 48 12.06 16.88 14.18
CA PRO A 48 12.46 16.10 15.34
C PRO A 48 13.98 16.13 15.61
N ALA A 49 14.33 16.26 16.89
CA ALA A 49 15.73 16.40 17.30
C ALA A 49 16.61 15.20 16.94
N TRP A 50 16.06 13.98 16.94
CA TRP A 50 16.79 12.76 16.55
C TRP A 50 17.30 12.81 15.11
N LEU A 51 16.60 13.53 14.23
CA LEU A 51 17.01 13.70 12.85
C LEU A 51 17.96 14.89 12.69
N VAL A 52 17.59 16.04 13.25
CA VAL A 52 18.32 17.31 13.02
C VAL A 52 19.61 17.42 13.86
N LYS A 53 19.66 16.80 15.04
CA LYS A 53 20.84 16.87 15.93
C LYS A 53 21.82 15.71 15.73
N ASP A 54 21.41 14.64 15.06
CA ASP A 54 22.28 13.50 14.80
C ASP A 54 23.24 13.83 13.63
N THR A 55 24.47 14.17 13.98
CA THR A 55 25.52 14.49 13.00
C THR A 55 25.96 13.27 12.21
N GLY A 56 25.72 12.05 12.69
CA GLY A 56 26.05 10.81 11.97
C GLY A 56 25.19 10.60 10.72
N ARG A 57 24.04 11.29 10.64
CA ARG A 57 23.11 11.24 9.49
C ARG A 57 23.37 12.34 8.46
N VAL A 58 24.29 13.25 8.74
CA VAL A 58 24.61 14.36 7.85
C VAL A 58 25.58 13.87 6.77
N SER A 59 25.06 13.56 5.59
CA SER A 59 25.89 13.10 4.46
C SER A 59 26.66 14.26 3.81
N LYS A 60 26.00 15.41 3.65
CA LYS A 60 26.56 16.66 3.10
C LYS A 60 26.07 17.86 3.90
N ARG A 61 26.71 19.01 3.73
CA ARG A 61 26.34 20.25 4.43
C ARG A 61 24.84 20.56 4.27
N GLY A 62 24.07 20.35 5.33
CA GLY A 62 22.63 20.63 5.39
C GLY A 62 21.71 19.53 4.84
N PHE A 63 22.23 18.36 4.43
CA PHE A 63 21.47 17.20 3.99
C PHE A 63 21.49 16.10 5.06
N TYR A 64 20.31 15.63 5.42
CA TYR A 64 20.08 14.61 6.45
C TYR A 64 19.51 13.36 5.82
N ASN A 65 20.09 12.21 6.16
CA ASN A 65 19.63 10.92 5.68
C ASN A 65 18.55 10.32 6.61
N VAL A 66 17.45 9.87 6.02
CA VAL A 66 16.28 9.28 6.69
C VAL A 66 15.99 7.89 6.10
N PRO A 67 16.84 6.88 6.37
CA PRO A 67 16.62 5.52 5.87
C PRO A 67 15.29 4.91 6.35
N GLU A 68 14.75 5.38 7.47
CA GLU A 68 13.48 4.88 8.03
C GLU A 68 12.27 5.18 7.13
N LEU A 69 12.35 6.19 6.27
CA LEU A 69 11.33 6.45 5.25
C LEU A 69 11.32 5.34 4.19
N SER A 70 12.49 4.82 3.79
CA SER A 70 12.56 3.69 2.86
C SER A 70 11.95 2.42 3.44
N ASP A 71 12.15 2.18 4.75
CA ASP A 71 11.52 1.06 5.45
C ASP A 71 9.99 1.21 5.42
N PHE A 72 9.48 2.41 5.69
CA PHE A 72 8.05 2.72 5.66
C PHE A 72 7.45 2.54 4.26
N ILE A 73 8.12 3.02 3.21
CA ILE A 73 7.67 2.87 1.81
C ILE A 73 7.60 1.40 1.42
N ARG A 74 8.60 0.60 1.81
CA ARG A 74 8.62 -0.85 1.53
C ARG A 74 7.49 -1.59 2.24
N GLU A 75 7.20 -1.21 3.48
CA GLU A 75 6.09 -1.78 4.23
C GLU A 75 4.75 -1.40 3.59
N ALA A 76 4.56 -0.12 3.26
CA ALA A 76 3.34 0.39 2.61
C ALA A 76 3.13 -0.18 1.20
N SER A 77 4.20 -0.34 0.41
CA SER A 77 4.14 -0.94 -0.93
C SER A 77 3.99 -2.46 -0.87
N GLY A 78 4.51 -3.12 0.16
CA GLY A 78 4.35 -4.56 0.39
C GLY A 78 2.89 -4.94 0.69
N THR A 79 2.20 -4.13 1.49
CA THR A 79 0.78 -4.35 1.82
C THR A 79 -0.17 -4.12 0.64
N ALA A 80 0.19 -3.25 -0.31
CA ALA A 80 -0.63 -3.03 -1.52
C ALA A 80 -0.71 -4.26 -2.43
N SER A 81 0.29 -5.16 -2.37
CA SER A 81 0.31 -6.37 -3.21
C SER A 81 -0.60 -7.49 -2.68
N ASP A 82 -0.98 -7.45 -1.40
CA ASP A 82 -1.86 -8.46 -0.78
C ASP A 82 -3.36 -8.11 -0.94
N GLU A 83 -3.73 -6.83 -1.07
CA GLU A 83 -5.14 -6.44 -1.29
C GLU A 83 -5.62 -6.71 -2.73
N ASP A 84 -4.76 -6.60 -3.75
CA ASP A 84 -5.12 -6.96 -5.14
C ASP A 84 -5.29 -8.48 -5.33
N ALA A 85 -4.55 -9.29 -4.58
CA ALA A 85 -4.65 -10.76 -4.64
C ALA A 85 -5.91 -11.31 -3.95
N LEU A 86 -6.51 -10.56 -3.01
CA LEU A 86 -7.74 -10.98 -2.32
C LEU A 86 -9.00 -10.77 -3.19
N ILE A 87 -8.98 -9.77 -4.09
CA ILE A 87 -10.14 -9.43 -4.94
C ILE A 87 -10.31 -10.43 -6.11
N GLU A 88 -9.23 -10.99 -6.67
CA GLU A 88 -9.35 -11.98 -7.76
C GLU A 88 -9.90 -13.34 -7.31
N ARG A 89 -9.70 -13.74 -6.05
CA ARG A 89 -10.10 -15.10 -5.60
C ARG A 89 -11.59 -15.27 -5.35
N MET A 90 -12.35 -14.17 -5.29
CA MET A 90 -13.79 -14.18 -5.01
C MET A 90 -14.69 -14.30 -6.27
N GLN A 91 -14.13 -14.25 -7.49
CA GLN A 91 -14.94 -14.24 -8.71
C GLN A 91 -15.11 -15.61 -9.39
N ASP A 92 -14.37 -16.66 -9.00
CA ASP A 92 -14.44 -17.98 -9.64
C ASP A 92 -15.42 -18.98 -8.98
N GLU A 93 -16.01 -18.68 -7.82
CA GLU A 93 -16.92 -19.62 -7.11
C GLU A 93 -18.43 -19.32 -7.26
N ALA A 94 -18.85 -18.53 -8.26
CA ALA A 94 -20.26 -18.19 -8.48
C ALA A 94 -20.88 -18.73 -9.80
N VAL A 95 -20.18 -19.60 -10.53
CA VAL A 95 -20.70 -20.28 -11.74
C VAL A 95 -20.70 -21.81 -11.54
N SER A 96 -21.38 -22.27 -10.50
CA SER A 96 -21.78 -23.68 -10.39
C SER A 96 -22.94 -23.82 -9.42
N GLU A 97 -24.14 -23.59 -9.94
CA GLU A 97 -25.36 -24.35 -9.65
C GLU A 97 -26.56 -23.50 -10.02
N SER A 98 -27.20 -23.83 -11.14
CA SER A 98 -28.66 -24.02 -11.19
C SER A 98 -29.09 -24.15 -12.63
N GLU A 99 -29.04 -25.36 -13.20
CA GLU A 99 -30.11 -25.90 -14.05
C GLU A 99 -30.06 -27.43 -13.95
N SER A 100 -30.63 -27.94 -12.85
CA SER A 100 -30.98 -29.35 -12.72
C SER A 100 -32.48 -29.47 -12.58
N SER A 101 -33.06 -30.29 -13.47
CA SER A 101 -34.37 -30.93 -13.37
C SER A 101 -35.57 -30.03 -13.71
N THR A 102 -36.50 -30.41 -14.59
CA THR A 102 -37.09 -31.75 -14.77
C THR A 102 -37.83 -31.81 -16.12
N GLY A 103 -37.74 -32.95 -16.84
CA GLY A 103 -38.69 -33.26 -17.91
C GLY A 103 -38.23 -34.30 -18.93
N ASP A 104 -38.15 -35.57 -18.52
CA ASP A 104 -37.91 -36.75 -19.35
C ASP A 104 -39.05 -37.76 -19.06
N PRO A 105 -39.38 -38.80 -19.85
CA PRO A 105 -39.42 -38.98 -21.31
C PRO A 105 -40.79 -39.56 -21.78
N SER A 106 -41.08 -39.56 -23.09
CA SER A 106 -41.76 -40.74 -23.69
C SER A 106 -41.73 -40.72 -25.22
N VAL A 107 -41.13 -41.80 -25.70
CA VAL A 107 -41.13 -42.35 -27.05
C VAL A 107 -42.55 -42.59 -27.59
N GLU A 108 -42.76 -42.49 -28.90
CA GLU A 108 -42.92 -43.67 -29.77
C GLU A 108 -43.30 -43.27 -31.21
N SER A 109 -42.70 -43.99 -32.15
CA SER A 109 -42.88 -43.97 -33.60
C SER A 109 -44.32 -44.27 -34.05
N SER A 110 -44.75 -43.71 -35.20
CA SER A 110 -45.20 -44.48 -36.39
C SER A 110 -46.11 -43.66 -37.35
N ALA A 111 -45.61 -43.54 -38.58
CA ALA A 111 -46.27 -43.70 -39.89
C ALA A 111 -47.80 -43.55 -40.09
N THR A 112 -48.16 -43.01 -41.28
CA THR A 112 -49.14 -43.57 -42.26
C THR A 112 -50.38 -42.70 -42.64
N VAL A 113 -50.35 -42.16 -43.88
CA VAL A 113 -51.39 -42.17 -44.98
C VAL A 113 -52.73 -41.39 -44.91
N ALA A 114 -53.08 -40.88 -46.12
CA ALA A 114 -54.41 -40.57 -46.71
C ALA A 114 -55.08 -39.22 -46.33
N ALA A 115 -55.78 -38.51 -47.22
CA ALA A 115 -56.27 -38.77 -48.58
C ALA A 115 -56.31 -37.45 -49.39
#